data_AF-A0A3N5LK37-F1
#
_entry.id   AF-A0A3N5LK37-F1
#
_cell.length_a   1.000
_cell.length_b   1.000
_cell.length_c   1.000
_cell.angle_alpha   90.00
_cell.angle_beta   90.00
_cell.angle_gamma   90.00
#
_symmetry.space_group_name_H-M   'P 1'
#
loop_
_entity.id
_entity.type
_entity.pdbx_description
1 polymer ?
#
loop_
_entity_poly.entity_id
_entity_poly.type
_entity_poly.pdbx_seq_one_letter_code
_entity_poly.pdbx_strand_id
1 'polypeptide(L)'
;MKTKLLVITIFISLIFLFSFNTFSGPRNITIEFSTGTWCGFCPCGERIADSILVTYPNTVVIGYHSGGNDPFVNFPGTQIFGMMGYTASPTACINRMNHPGNSTHPYMSRGLWKARVTELYTTMPTSSVDIVLTAKNYNSTTRELSVTLNATASQTLTGQYKIHYIITEDNVVYVQNHYPECGYNGYDSNYVHKWIPRAITNGVAGEILNSGGVWNQNQTFTKNMSYILGSTWNANNCKFLAIVYKDSSEGIFASVVQQAVKQLITQPLGISNEKYIPEEFSLSQNYPNPFNPTTNIKFSLPQDTKGSLKIYDMLGNVVAVYFDGFMKAGSYNAEVDAGSWASGVYFYKLSTPEFTQTKKMMLIK
;
A
#
# COMPACT_ATOMS: atom_id res chain seq x y z
N MET A 1 86.02 -28.58 -3.39
CA MET A 1 85.01 -27.55 -3.74
C MET A 1 83.92 -28.19 -4.59
N LYS A 2 82.73 -28.44 -4.04
CA LYS A 2 81.50 -28.68 -4.80
C LYS A 2 80.40 -27.87 -4.11
N THR A 3 79.87 -26.90 -4.84
CA THR A 3 78.98 -25.83 -4.40
C THR A 3 77.58 -26.40 -4.10
N LYS A 4 77.06 -26.17 -2.90
CA LYS A 4 75.68 -26.51 -2.53
C LYS A 4 74.73 -25.51 -3.20
N LEU A 5 73.82 -26.01 -4.04
CA LEU A 5 72.76 -25.23 -4.66
C LEU A 5 71.64 -25.04 -3.63
N LEU A 6 71.41 -23.79 -3.21
CA LEU A 6 70.33 -23.40 -2.30
C LEU A 6 69.06 -23.19 -3.14
N VAL A 7 68.06 -24.06 -2.95
CA VAL A 7 66.74 -23.89 -3.58
C VAL A 7 65.91 -22.97 -2.69
N ILE A 8 65.66 -21.75 -3.16
CA ILE A 8 64.77 -20.78 -2.51
C ILE A 8 63.36 -21.00 -3.06
N THR A 9 62.47 -21.54 -2.23
CA THR A 9 61.05 -21.70 -2.56
C THR A 9 60.33 -20.36 -2.34
N ILE A 10 59.98 -19.67 -3.42
CA ILE A 10 59.20 -18.43 -3.38
C ILE A 10 57.71 -18.80 -3.19
N PHE A 11 57.15 -18.51 -2.02
CA PHE A 11 55.71 -18.56 -1.79
C PHE A 11 55.07 -17.32 -2.45
N ILE A 12 54.48 -17.50 -3.62
CA ILE A 12 53.61 -16.48 -4.24
C ILE A 12 52.26 -16.58 -3.54
N SER A 13 52.01 -15.69 -2.58
CA SER A 13 50.68 -15.49 -2.01
C SER A 13 49.78 -14.85 -3.07
N LEU A 14 48.90 -15.64 -3.67
CA LEU A 14 47.83 -15.15 -4.55
C LEU A 14 46.81 -14.42 -3.66
N ILE A 15 46.93 -13.09 -3.56
CA ILE A 15 45.88 -12.26 -2.99
C ILE A 15 44.74 -12.24 -4.02
N PHE A 16 43.73 -13.09 -3.81
CA PHE A 16 42.44 -12.95 -4.48
C PHE A 16 41.80 -11.64 -3.98
N LEU A 17 41.95 -10.57 -4.78
CA LEU A 17 41.11 -9.39 -4.67
C LEU A 17 39.68 -9.82 -5.07
N PHE A 18 38.90 -10.31 -4.11
CA PHE A 18 37.46 -10.37 -4.27
C PHE A 18 36.95 -8.94 -4.35
N SER A 19 36.70 -8.46 -5.57
CA SER A 19 35.86 -7.28 -5.77
C SER A 19 34.46 -7.65 -5.31
N PHE A 20 34.11 -7.32 -4.07
CA PHE A 20 32.72 -7.32 -3.65
C PHE A 20 32.00 -6.27 -4.49
N ASN A 21 31.27 -6.70 -5.53
CA ASN A 21 30.35 -5.82 -6.23
C ASN A 21 29.35 -5.29 -5.19
N THR A 22 29.42 -3.99 -4.90
CA THR A 22 28.39 -3.29 -4.15
C THR A 22 27.11 -3.34 -4.96
N PHE A 23 26.15 -4.16 -4.56
CA PHE A 23 24.82 -4.13 -5.16
C PHE A 23 24.08 -2.90 -4.63
N SER A 24 23.88 -1.86 -5.44
CA SER A 24 23.04 -0.72 -5.08
C SER A 24 21.87 -0.65 -6.07
N GLY A 25 20.72 -1.14 -5.64
CA GLY A 25 19.48 -1.12 -6.43
C GLY A 25 18.82 0.27 -6.43
N PRO A 26 17.87 0.51 -7.36
CA PRO A 26 17.11 1.75 -7.38
C PRO A 26 16.32 1.92 -6.09
N ARG A 27 16.27 3.15 -5.59
CA ARG A 27 15.50 3.50 -4.40
C ARG A 27 14.04 3.70 -4.77
N ASN A 28 13.15 3.09 -4.00
CA ASN A 28 11.73 3.40 -4.07
C ASN A 28 11.37 4.40 -2.98
N ILE A 29 10.81 5.53 -3.37
CA ILE A 29 10.41 6.59 -2.44
C ILE A 29 9.05 6.26 -1.82
N THR A 30 8.87 6.55 -0.53
CA THR A 30 7.55 6.44 0.13
C THR A 30 6.82 7.78 0.19
N ILE A 31 5.52 7.74 -0.05
CA ILE A 31 4.57 8.81 0.23
C ILE A 31 3.58 8.27 1.26
N GLU A 32 3.73 8.70 2.50
CA GLU A 32 2.79 8.38 3.57
C GLU A 32 2.00 9.65 3.87
N PHE A 33 0.70 9.64 3.61
CA PHE A 33 -0.13 10.85 3.70
C PHE A 33 -1.39 10.67 4.54
N SER A 34 -1.83 11.75 5.19
CA SER A 34 -3.09 11.82 5.90
C SER A 34 -4.24 12.05 4.93
N THR A 35 -5.34 11.34 5.16
CA THR A 35 -6.56 11.48 4.35
C THR A 35 -7.82 11.20 5.19
N GLY A 36 -8.99 11.34 4.59
CA GLY A 36 -10.25 10.94 5.17
C GLY A 36 -11.44 11.16 4.23
N THR A 37 -12.47 10.33 4.36
CA THR A 37 -13.74 10.41 3.59
C THR A 37 -14.46 11.74 3.82
N TRP A 38 -14.28 12.36 4.99
CA TRP A 38 -14.82 13.66 5.36
C TRP A 38 -14.05 14.85 4.76
N CYS A 39 -12.82 14.64 4.29
CA CYS A 39 -11.89 15.71 3.91
C CYS A 39 -12.05 16.11 2.43
N GLY A 40 -12.67 17.28 2.19
CA GLY A 40 -12.92 17.80 0.84
C GLY A 40 -11.68 18.08 -0.01
N PHE A 41 -10.52 18.31 0.61
CA PHE A 41 -9.24 18.55 -0.08
C PHE A 41 -8.44 17.27 -0.35
N CYS A 42 -8.78 16.16 0.28
CA CYS A 42 -7.99 14.93 0.21
C CYS A 42 -7.94 14.30 -1.19
N PRO A 43 -9.02 14.37 -2.02
CA PRO A 43 -8.96 13.97 -3.42
C PRO A 43 -7.88 14.71 -4.25
N CYS A 44 -7.57 15.97 -3.91
CA CYS A 44 -6.46 16.68 -4.56
C CYS A 44 -5.09 16.06 -4.23
N GLY A 45 -4.87 15.63 -2.98
CA GLY A 45 -3.64 14.94 -2.60
C GLY A 45 -3.50 13.61 -3.33
N GLU A 46 -4.59 12.86 -3.43
CA GLU A 46 -4.64 11.59 -4.15
C GLU A 46 -4.27 11.75 -5.64
N ARG A 47 -4.83 12.76 -6.33
CA ARG A 47 -4.46 13.05 -7.73
C ARG A 47 -3.00 13.41 -7.91
N ILE A 48 -2.40 14.10 -6.94
CA ILE A 48 -0.96 14.40 -6.98
C ILE A 48 -0.15 13.11 -6.86
N ALA A 49 -0.51 12.22 -5.92
CA ALA A 49 0.14 10.92 -5.78
C ALA A 49 -0.02 10.04 -7.03
N ASP A 50 -1.19 10.04 -7.69
CA ASP A 50 -1.39 9.40 -9.00
C ASP A 50 -0.42 9.95 -10.05
N SER A 51 -0.32 11.28 -10.15
CA SER A 51 0.58 11.92 -11.12
C SER A 51 2.05 11.56 -10.88
N ILE A 52 2.44 11.36 -9.61
CA ILE A 52 3.77 10.91 -9.25
C ILE A 52 3.97 9.46 -9.68
N LEU A 53 2.99 8.58 -9.51
CA LEU A 53 3.08 7.18 -9.92
C LEU A 53 3.12 6.98 -11.43
N VAL A 54 2.58 7.92 -12.23
CA VAL A 54 2.76 7.91 -13.68
C VAL A 54 4.24 8.10 -14.06
N THR A 55 4.96 8.98 -13.36
CA THR A 55 6.38 9.25 -13.63
C THR A 55 7.32 8.28 -12.90
N TYR A 56 6.98 7.88 -11.68
CA TYR A 56 7.79 7.07 -10.78
C TYR A 56 6.97 5.89 -10.25
N PRO A 57 6.71 4.86 -11.09
CA PRO A 57 5.76 3.79 -10.79
C PRO A 57 6.14 2.93 -9.58
N ASN A 58 7.42 2.89 -9.21
CA ASN A 58 7.88 2.12 -8.05
C ASN A 58 7.70 2.84 -6.70
N THR A 59 7.28 4.11 -6.70
CA THR A 59 6.94 4.84 -5.48
C THR A 59 5.90 4.08 -4.66
N VAL A 60 6.12 3.94 -3.36
CA VAL A 60 5.18 3.27 -2.45
C VAL A 60 4.31 4.34 -1.79
N VAL A 61 2.99 4.24 -1.97
CA VAL A 61 2.04 5.24 -1.47
C VAL A 61 1.13 4.58 -0.44
N ILE A 62 0.88 5.28 0.66
CA ILE A 62 0.01 4.86 1.76
C ILE A 62 -0.82 6.05 2.23
N GLY A 63 -2.15 5.91 2.20
CA GLY A 63 -3.10 6.93 2.67
C GLY A 63 -3.66 6.57 4.04
N TYR A 64 -3.10 7.13 5.11
CA TYR A 64 -3.61 6.91 6.46
C TYR A 64 -4.88 7.74 6.70
N HIS A 65 -6.00 7.05 6.86
CA HIS A 65 -7.29 7.66 7.15
C HIS A 65 -7.39 8.13 8.61
N SER A 66 -8.18 9.17 8.86
CA SER A 66 -8.53 9.65 10.20
C SER A 66 -9.98 10.14 10.25
N GLY A 67 -10.46 10.48 11.46
CA GLY A 67 -11.83 10.93 11.71
C GLY A 67 -12.71 9.81 12.26
N GLY A 68 -13.47 10.08 13.33
CA GLY A 68 -14.19 9.05 14.09
C GLY A 68 -15.24 8.25 13.30
N ASN A 69 -15.76 8.82 12.20
CA ASN A 69 -16.77 8.17 11.35
C ASN A 69 -16.19 7.68 10.00
N ASP A 70 -14.88 7.79 9.78
CA ASP A 70 -14.26 7.27 8.56
C ASP A 70 -14.12 5.73 8.68
N PRO A 71 -14.64 4.94 7.74
CA PRO A 71 -14.66 3.48 7.84
C PRO A 71 -13.26 2.85 7.82
N PHE A 72 -12.25 3.57 7.34
CA PHE A 72 -10.92 3.05 7.08
C PHE A 72 -9.93 3.32 8.23
N VAL A 73 -10.39 3.89 9.35
CA VAL A 73 -9.54 4.14 10.53
C VAL A 73 -9.34 2.89 11.39
N ASN A 74 -10.22 1.89 11.29
CA ASN A 74 -10.19 0.71 12.15
C ASN A 74 -9.45 -0.45 11.47
N PHE A 75 -8.15 -0.56 11.75
CA PHE A 75 -7.32 -1.67 11.30
C PHE A 75 -6.23 -2.02 12.31
N PRO A 76 -5.70 -3.25 12.34
CA PRO A 76 -4.52 -3.59 13.14
C PRO A 76 -3.34 -2.68 12.76
N GLY A 77 -2.93 -1.78 13.66
CA GLY A 77 -1.89 -0.78 13.35
C GLY A 77 -2.37 0.67 13.25
N THR A 78 -3.65 0.95 13.48
CA THR A 78 -4.26 2.30 13.34
C THR A 78 -3.52 3.43 14.08
N GLN A 79 -2.83 3.12 15.19
CA GLN A 79 -2.06 4.09 15.96
C GLN A 79 -0.95 4.76 15.13
N ILE A 80 -0.57 4.19 13.99
CA ILE A 80 0.41 4.76 13.04
C ILE A 80 0.06 6.18 12.64
N PHE A 81 -1.23 6.53 12.48
CA PHE A 81 -1.65 7.88 12.11
C PHE A 81 -1.16 8.91 13.14
N GLY A 82 -1.38 8.61 14.43
CA GLY A 82 -0.93 9.46 15.54
C GLY A 82 0.59 9.47 15.68
N MET A 83 1.25 8.33 15.46
CA MET A 83 2.72 8.24 15.50
C MET A 83 3.39 9.02 14.36
N MET A 84 2.73 9.16 13.22
CA MET A 84 3.19 10.00 12.10
C MET A 84 2.93 11.50 12.32
N GLY A 85 2.24 11.88 13.40
CA GLY A 85 2.11 13.27 13.87
C GLY A 85 1.27 14.18 12.99
N TYR A 86 0.45 13.67 12.07
CA TYR A 86 -0.34 14.51 11.17
C TYR A 86 -1.34 15.38 11.92
N THR A 87 -1.34 16.69 11.62
CA THR A 87 -2.25 17.68 12.23
C THR A 87 -3.26 18.25 11.25
N ALA A 88 -3.11 17.98 9.95
CA ALA A 88 -4.00 18.40 8.89
C ALA A 88 -4.03 17.39 7.74
N SER A 89 -5.13 17.38 6.99
CA SER A 89 -5.31 16.51 5.82
C SER A 89 -5.69 17.32 4.57
N PRO A 90 -5.12 17.03 3.38
CA PRO A 90 -4.03 16.08 3.15
C PRO A 90 -2.65 16.71 3.42
N THR A 91 -1.85 16.05 4.25
CA THR A 91 -0.40 16.30 4.38
C THR A 91 0.36 14.98 4.25
N ALA A 92 1.60 15.02 3.75
CA ALA A 92 2.40 13.80 3.59
C ALA A 92 3.78 13.92 4.19
N CYS A 93 4.27 12.81 4.73
CA CYS A 93 5.66 12.59 5.04
C CYS A 93 6.28 11.83 3.86
N ILE A 94 7.27 12.44 3.21
CA ILE A 94 7.97 11.84 2.07
C ILE A 94 9.22 11.17 2.62
N ASN A 95 9.32 9.84 2.51
CA ASN A 95 10.49 9.06 2.88
C ASN A 95 10.92 9.16 4.36
N ARG A 96 9.98 9.54 5.26
CA ARG A 96 10.21 9.69 6.72
C ARG A 96 11.45 10.51 7.08
N MET A 97 11.69 11.58 6.33
CA MET A 97 12.85 12.44 6.49
C MET A 97 12.46 13.90 6.48
N ASN A 98 13.27 14.74 7.11
CA ASN A 98 13.15 16.19 6.99
C ASN A 98 13.56 16.66 5.59
N HIS A 99 12.80 17.60 5.06
CA HIS A 99 13.05 18.23 3.77
C HIS A 99 13.38 19.72 3.97
N PRO A 100 14.19 20.34 3.08
CA PRO A 100 14.53 21.75 3.19
C PRO A 100 13.28 22.65 3.33
N GLY A 101 13.23 23.48 4.36
CA GLY A 101 12.11 24.39 4.62
C GLY A 101 11.06 23.89 5.62
N ASN A 102 11.19 22.68 6.16
CA ASN A 102 10.36 22.21 7.27
C ASN A 102 11.00 22.60 8.62
N SER A 103 10.27 23.34 9.47
CA SER A 103 10.82 23.89 10.72
C SER A 103 10.56 23.04 11.97
N THR A 104 9.66 22.04 11.95
CA THR A 104 9.26 21.34 13.19
C THR A 104 8.79 19.88 13.01
N HIS A 105 8.26 19.50 11.84
CA HIS A 105 7.85 18.11 11.56
C HIS A 105 8.01 17.80 10.05
N PRO A 106 8.37 16.57 9.65
CA PRO A 106 8.62 16.24 8.23
C PRO A 106 7.38 16.19 7.33
N TYR A 107 6.16 16.33 7.85
CA TYR A 107 4.97 16.33 6.98
C TYR A 107 4.84 17.68 6.25
N MET A 108 4.30 17.64 5.03
CA MET A 108 4.22 18.82 4.16
C MET A 108 2.90 18.88 3.39
N SER A 109 2.55 20.09 2.95
CA SER A 109 1.37 20.32 2.13
C SER A 109 1.48 19.65 0.77
N ARG A 110 0.33 19.26 0.20
CA ARG A 110 0.23 18.53 -1.08
C ARG A 110 0.98 19.16 -2.25
N GLY A 111 1.11 20.49 -2.28
CA GLY A 111 1.82 21.21 -3.36
C GLY A 111 3.30 20.88 -3.45
N LEU A 112 3.90 20.34 -2.38
CA LEU A 112 5.34 20.04 -2.32
C LEU A 112 5.67 18.58 -2.70
N TRP A 113 4.69 17.67 -2.69
CA TRP A 113 4.96 16.23 -2.77
C TRP A 113 5.70 15.85 -4.05
N LYS A 114 5.23 16.34 -5.21
CA LYS A 114 5.84 16.03 -6.52
C LYS A 114 7.29 16.52 -6.58
N ALA A 115 7.54 17.75 -6.15
CA ALA A 115 8.88 18.33 -6.15
C ALA A 115 9.84 17.51 -5.27
N ARG A 116 9.41 17.12 -4.06
CA ARG A 116 10.25 16.32 -3.14
C ARG A 116 10.52 14.91 -3.62
N VAL A 117 9.52 14.26 -4.20
CA VAL A 117 9.72 12.93 -4.79
C VAL A 117 10.68 13.01 -5.97
N THR A 118 10.52 13.97 -6.88
CA THR A 118 11.44 14.19 -8.00
C THR A 118 12.87 14.50 -7.51
N GLU A 119 13.01 15.34 -6.48
CA GLU A 119 14.30 15.66 -5.87
C GLU A 119 14.98 14.39 -5.35
N LEU A 120 14.28 13.55 -4.58
CA LEU A 120 14.87 12.32 -4.03
C LEU A 120 15.25 11.30 -5.11
N TYR A 121 14.43 11.10 -6.13
CA TYR A 121 14.80 10.22 -7.26
C TYR A 121 16.02 10.74 -8.03
N THR A 122 16.26 12.04 -8.02
CA THR A 122 17.41 12.66 -8.72
C THR A 122 18.68 12.65 -7.86
N THR A 123 18.55 12.96 -6.57
CA THR A 123 19.68 13.18 -5.65
C THR A 123 20.06 11.94 -4.84
N MET A 124 19.12 11.00 -4.63
CA MET A 124 19.33 9.75 -3.91
C MET A 124 18.75 8.56 -4.71
N PRO A 125 19.23 8.34 -5.95
CA PRO A 125 18.63 7.36 -6.87
C PRO A 125 18.77 5.91 -6.41
N THR A 126 19.72 5.62 -5.53
CA THR A 126 20.00 4.27 -5.06
C THR A 126 19.75 4.09 -3.57
N SER A 127 19.53 2.84 -3.17
CA SER A 127 19.33 2.47 -1.77
C SER A 127 20.57 1.81 -1.15
N SER A 128 20.72 2.04 0.16
CA SER A 128 21.65 1.36 1.05
C SER A 128 21.18 -0.03 1.48
N VAL A 129 19.91 -0.35 1.20
CA VAL A 129 19.26 -1.62 1.53
C VAL A 129 18.51 -2.14 0.31
N ASP A 130 18.70 -3.41 -0.01
CA ASP A 130 17.87 -4.13 -0.95
C ASP A 130 16.78 -4.94 -0.22
N ILE A 131 15.61 -5.06 -0.83
CA ILE A 131 14.52 -5.90 -0.34
C ILE A 131 14.05 -6.80 -1.49
N VAL A 132 14.26 -8.11 -1.34
CA VAL A 132 13.85 -9.10 -2.33
C VAL A 132 12.88 -10.07 -1.69
N LEU A 133 11.67 -10.16 -2.23
CA LEU A 133 10.74 -11.23 -1.89
C LEU A 133 11.25 -12.52 -2.55
N THR A 134 11.68 -13.48 -1.74
CA THR A 134 12.18 -14.78 -2.23
C THR A 134 11.06 -15.81 -2.35
N ALA A 135 9.97 -15.64 -1.59
CA ALA A 135 8.75 -16.42 -1.74
C ALA A 135 7.53 -15.57 -1.40
N LYS A 136 6.43 -15.78 -2.13
CA LYS A 136 5.11 -15.27 -1.78
C LYS A 136 4.05 -16.24 -2.27
N ASN A 137 3.16 -16.62 -1.38
CA ASN A 137 2.02 -17.46 -1.68
C ASN A 137 0.75 -16.86 -1.09
N TYR A 138 -0.34 -16.87 -1.85
CA TYR A 138 -1.67 -16.52 -1.36
C TYR A 138 -2.62 -17.68 -1.59
N ASN A 139 -3.19 -18.21 -0.51
CA ASN A 139 -4.23 -19.23 -0.58
C ASN A 139 -5.60 -18.55 -0.61
N SER A 140 -6.30 -18.62 -1.75
CA SER A 140 -7.61 -18.00 -1.93
C SER A 140 -8.72 -18.62 -1.07
N THR A 141 -8.56 -19.88 -0.64
CA THR A 141 -9.54 -20.59 0.20
C THR A 141 -9.41 -20.17 1.67
N THR A 142 -8.19 -20.18 2.22
CA THR A 142 -7.95 -19.78 3.61
C THR A 142 -7.77 -18.27 3.78
N ARG A 143 -7.59 -17.55 2.67
CA ARG A 143 -7.18 -16.13 2.60
C ARG A 143 -5.84 -15.84 3.26
N GLU A 144 -5.02 -16.84 3.47
CA GLU A 144 -3.69 -16.69 4.06
C GLU A 144 -2.67 -16.22 3.01
N LEU A 145 -2.00 -15.11 3.31
CA LEU A 145 -0.80 -14.64 2.63
C LEU A 145 0.41 -15.10 3.43
N SER A 146 1.35 -15.78 2.79
CA SER A 146 2.67 -16.07 3.32
C SER A 146 3.74 -15.43 2.44
N VAL A 147 4.69 -14.73 3.05
CA VAL A 147 5.81 -14.08 2.35
C VAL A 147 7.12 -14.44 3.06
N THR A 148 8.16 -14.67 2.27
CA THR A 148 9.56 -14.69 2.71
C THR A 148 10.29 -13.62 1.94
N LEU A 149 11.05 -12.78 2.65
CA LEU A 149 11.89 -11.77 2.04
C LEU A 149 13.28 -11.73 2.64
N ASN A 150 14.22 -11.25 1.85
CA ASN A 150 15.57 -10.95 2.24
C ASN A 150 15.75 -9.44 2.22
N ALA A 151 16.27 -8.90 3.32
CA ALA A 151 16.78 -7.54 3.35
C ALA A 151 18.31 -7.60 3.40
N THR A 152 19.00 -6.92 2.49
CA THR A 152 20.46 -6.99 2.34
C THR A 152 21.05 -5.58 2.36
N ALA A 153 22.04 -5.32 3.22
CA ALA A 153 22.72 -4.03 3.21
C ALA A 153 23.79 -3.98 2.09
N SER A 154 23.77 -2.93 1.28
CA SER A 154 24.75 -2.73 0.20
C SER A 154 26.09 -2.18 0.69
N GLN A 155 26.11 -1.66 1.91
CA GLN A 155 27.25 -1.10 2.63
C GLN A 155 27.11 -1.38 4.13
N THR A 156 28.16 -1.18 4.92
CA THR A 156 28.04 -1.28 6.38
C THR A 156 27.21 -0.10 6.91
N LEU A 157 26.15 -0.41 7.65
CA LEU A 157 25.21 0.54 8.22
C LEU A 157 25.29 0.52 9.74
N THR A 158 25.21 1.71 10.35
CA THR A 158 25.17 1.88 11.81
C THR A 158 23.80 2.33 12.27
N GLY A 159 23.48 1.97 13.51
CA GLY A 159 22.19 2.18 14.14
C GLY A 159 21.25 0.99 14.00
N GLN A 160 20.03 1.20 14.47
CA GLN A 160 18.97 0.21 14.42
C GLN A 160 18.09 0.44 13.20
N TYR A 161 17.85 -0.63 12.46
CA TYR A 161 16.92 -0.67 11.34
C TYR A 161 15.75 -1.57 11.72
N LYS A 162 14.58 -1.15 11.28
CA LYS A 162 13.32 -1.86 11.47
C LYS A 162 12.69 -2.13 10.12
N ILE A 163 11.80 -3.10 10.09
CA ILE A 163 11.03 -3.45 8.91
C ILE A 163 9.55 -3.41 9.21
N HIS A 164 8.79 -2.80 8.31
CA HIS A 164 7.34 -2.64 8.38
C HIS A 164 6.66 -3.48 7.33
N TYR A 165 5.65 -4.25 7.73
CA TYR A 165 4.79 -5.01 6.83
C TYR A 165 3.40 -4.41 6.84
N ILE A 166 2.96 -3.94 5.68
CA ILE A 166 1.69 -3.26 5.54
C ILE A 166 0.92 -3.94 4.41
N ILE A 167 -0.34 -4.29 4.66
CA ILE A 167 -1.28 -4.68 3.62
C ILE A 167 -2.14 -3.46 3.33
N THR A 168 -2.15 -3.03 2.07
CA THR A 168 -3.08 -1.98 1.60
C THR A 168 -4.12 -2.58 0.66
N GLU A 169 -5.27 -1.91 0.52
CA GLU A 169 -6.30 -2.25 -0.47
C GLU A 169 -6.62 -1.03 -1.34
N ASP A 170 -6.65 -1.28 -2.65
CA ASP A 170 -7.06 -0.30 -3.65
C ASP A 170 -8.51 -0.52 -4.10
N ASN A 171 -9.02 0.40 -4.92
CA ASN A 171 -10.30 0.26 -5.61
C ASN A 171 -11.50 0.01 -4.68
N VAL A 172 -11.50 0.66 -3.51
CA VAL A 172 -12.58 0.57 -2.53
C VAL A 172 -13.55 1.71 -2.80
N VAL A 173 -14.80 1.38 -3.10
CA VAL A 173 -15.82 2.37 -3.44
C VAL A 173 -16.55 2.79 -2.17
N TYR A 174 -16.44 4.06 -1.82
CA TYR A 174 -17.09 4.66 -0.65
C TYR A 174 -17.33 6.16 -0.87
N VAL A 175 -18.23 6.75 -0.08
CA VAL A 175 -18.57 8.17 -0.19
C VAL A 175 -17.40 9.07 0.23
N GLN A 176 -17.13 10.11 -0.55
CA GLN A 176 -16.07 11.09 -0.30
C GLN A 176 -16.61 12.51 -0.43
N ASN A 177 -16.36 13.33 0.59
CA ASN A 177 -16.58 14.78 0.52
C ASN A 177 -15.57 15.42 -0.45
N HIS A 178 -16.01 16.41 -1.22
CA HIS A 178 -15.20 17.15 -2.19
C HIS A 178 -15.42 18.65 -2.07
N TYR A 179 -14.32 19.39 -2.20
CA TYR A 179 -14.36 20.84 -2.42
C TYR A 179 -14.11 21.19 -3.89
N PRO A 180 -14.66 22.32 -4.39
CA PRO A 180 -14.59 22.72 -5.80
C PRO A 180 -13.16 22.74 -6.35
N GLU A 181 -12.17 23.12 -5.54
CA GLU A 181 -10.74 23.13 -5.88
C GLU A 181 -10.21 21.75 -6.25
N CYS A 182 -10.94 20.70 -5.87
CA CYS A 182 -10.68 19.32 -6.21
C CYS A 182 -11.54 18.75 -7.33
N GLY A 183 -12.25 19.59 -8.10
CA GLY A 183 -12.93 19.21 -9.35
C GLY A 183 -14.41 18.86 -9.21
N TYR A 184 -14.94 18.83 -7.99
CA TYR A 184 -16.36 18.62 -7.70
C TYR A 184 -16.71 19.27 -6.35
N ASN A 185 -17.93 19.76 -6.15
CA ASN A 185 -18.36 20.32 -4.87
C ASN A 185 -19.48 19.45 -4.27
N GLY A 186 -19.30 18.97 -3.04
CA GLY A 186 -20.27 18.15 -2.33
C GLY A 186 -19.81 16.70 -2.15
N TYR A 187 -20.77 15.79 -1.96
CA TYR A 187 -20.47 14.37 -1.74
C TYR A 187 -20.44 13.60 -3.06
N ASP A 188 -19.35 12.88 -3.29
CA ASP A 188 -19.25 11.86 -4.34
C ASP A 188 -19.48 10.50 -3.70
N SER A 189 -20.67 9.92 -3.91
CA SER A 189 -21.03 8.60 -3.40
C SER A 189 -20.24 7.47 -4.05
N ASN A 190 -19.52 7.77 -5.13
CA ASN A 190 -18.94 6.81 -6.05
C ASN A 190 -17.42 6.87 -6.11
N TYR A 191 -16.83 7.51 -5.11
CA TYR A 191 -15.40 7.74 -5.08
C TYR A 191 -14.64 6.43 -4.87
N VAL A 192 -13.57 6.26 -5.66
CA VAL A 192 -12.72 5.06 -5.63
C VAL A 192 -11.49 5.36 -4.79
N HIS A 193 -11.52 4.95 -3.53
CA HIS A 193 -10.38 5.05 -2.63
C HIS A 193 -9.28 4.04 -2.95
N LYS A 194 -8.04 4.43 -2.65
CA LYS A 194 -6.85 3.61 -2.87
C LYS A 194 -5.78 3.86 -1.82
N TRP A 195 -4.81 2.95 -1.78
CA TRP A 195 -3.71 2.90 -0.82
C TRP A 195 -4.17 2.86 0.63
N ILE A 196 -5.35 2.27 0.88
CA ILE A 196 -5.94 2.21 2.21
C ILE A 196 -5.23 1.13 3.02
N PRO A 197 -4.57 1.44 4.14
CA PRO A 197 -4.04 0.44 5.05
C PRO A 197 -5.16 -0.46 5.57
N ARG A 198 -4.97 -1.76 5.45
CA ARG A 198 -5.86 -2.79 5.98
C ARG A 198 -5.24 -3.53 7.17
N ALA A 199 -3.91 -3.59 7.24
CA ALA A 199 -3.19 -4.08 8.40
C ALA A 199 -1.73 -3.62 8.37
N ILE A 200 -1.17 -3.36 9.55
CA ILE A 200 0.27 -3.42 9.82
C ILE A 200 0.50 -4.71 10.60
N THR A 201 1.17 -5.67 9.98
CA THR A 201 1.10 -7.08 10.42
C THR A 201 2.19 -7.47 11.41
N ASN A 202 3.18 -6.60 11.66
CA ASN A 202 4.31 -6.86 12.53
C ASN A 202 4.52 -5.78 13.62
N GLY A 203 3.41 -5.20 14.08
CA GLY A 203 3.37 -4.14 15.09
C GLY A 203 3.42 -2.74 14.49
N VAL A 204 2.83 -1.76 15.18
CA VAL A 204 2.62 -0.38 14.68
C VAL A 204 3.93 0.33 14.27
N ALA A 205 5.04 -0.05 14.91
CA ALA A 205 6.38 0.46 14.61
C ALA A 205 7.27 -0.60 13.97
N GLY A 206 6.70 -1.70 13.48
CA GLY A 206 7.43 -2.81 12.89
C GLY A 206 8.33 -3.57 13.85
N GLU A 207 9.00 -4.56 13.29
CA GLU A 207 9.95 -5.40 14.00
C GLU A 207 11.39 -4.94 13.79
N ILE A 208 12.27 -5.31 14.72
CA ILE A 208 13.71 -5.05 14.59
C ILE A 208 14.27 -5.95 13.47
N LEU A 209 15.02 -5.33 12.55
CA LEU A 209 15.67 -6.03 11.44
C LEU A 209 17.08 -6.45 11.80
N ASN A 210 17.91 -5.53 12.32
CA ASN A 210 19.26 -5.82 12.79
C ASN A 210 19.38 -5.57 14.31
N SER A 211 19.62 -6.63 15.07
CA SER A 211 20.01 -6.53 16.48
C SER A 211 21.52 -6.27 16.58
N GLY A 212 21.94 -5.23 17.32
CA GLY A 212 23.37 -5.00 17.62
C GLY A 212 23.98 -3.71 17.04
N GLY A 213 23.17 -2.82 16.45
CA GLY A 213 23.60 -1.46 16.07
C GLY A 213 24.56 -1.36 14.89
N VAL A 214 25.00 -2.50 14.33
CA VAL A 214 25.75 -2.58 13.07
C VAL A 214 25.10 -3.62 12.17
N TRP A 215 24.95 -3.29 10.91
CA TRP A 215 24.52 -4.20 9.84
C TRP A 215 25.63 -4.20 8.80
N ASN A 216 26.35 -5.31 8.69
CA ASN A 216 27.53 -5.40 7.83
C ASN A 216 27.15 -5.41 6.35
N GLN A 217 28.03 -4.87 5.50
CA GLN A 217 27.89 -4.96 4.05
C GLN A 217 27.66 -6.41 3.60
N ASN A 218 26.72 -6.61 2.68
CA ASN A 218 26.27 -7.88 2.12
C ASN A 218 25.64 -8.85 3.13
N GLN A 219 25.52 -8.48 4.40
CA GLN A 219 24.77 -9.26 5.38
C GLN A 219 23.29 -9.20 5.02
N THR A 220 22.66 -10.38 5.00
CA THR A 220 21.24 -10.54 4.68
C THR A 220 20.48 -10.96 5.93
N PHE A 221 19.34 -10.33 6.17
CA PHE A 221 18.34 -10.78 7.14
C PHE A 221 17.13 -11.32 6.40
N THR A 222 16.85 -12.62 6.58
CA THR A 222 15.64 -13.25 6.06
C THR A 222 14.51 -13.12 7.06
N LYS A 223 13.34 -12.70 6.59
CA LYS A 223 12.12 -12.54 7.39
C LYS A 223 10.97 -13.30 6.75
N ASN A 224 10.11 -13.84 7.61
CA ASN A 224 8.91 -14.56 7.22
C ASN A 224 7.71 -13.87 7.87
N MET A 225 6.61 -13.80 7.13
CA MET A 225 5.34 -13.29 7.61
C MET A 225 4.22 -14.19 7.08
N SER A 226 3.23 -14.43 7.92
CA SER A 226 1.94 -14.96 7.51
C SER A 226 0.83 -14.06 8.02
N TYR A 227 -0.21 -13.86 7.22
CA TYR A 227 -1.37 -13.06 7.60
C TYR A 227 -2.64 -13.52 6.87
N ILE A 228 -3.73 -13.69 7.60
CA ILE A 228 -5.04 -14.01 7.04
C ILE A 228 -5.75 -12.70 6.68
N LEU A 229 -5.98 -12.46 5.39
CA LEU A 229 -6.67 -11.24 4.93
C LEU A 229 -8.10 -11.20 5.46
N GLY A 230 -8.53 -10.03 5.94
CA GLY A 230 -9.89 -9.80 6.43
C GLY A 230 -10.93 -10.25 5.41
N SER A 231 -11.99 -10.93 5.86
CA SER A 231 -12.99 -11.58 4.99
C SER A 231 -13.67 -10.62 4.00
N THR A 232 -13.81 -9.36 4.40
CA THR A 232 -14.40 -8.29 3.59
C THR A 232 -13.47 -7.77 2.49
N TRP A 233 -12.15 -7.95 2.60
CA TRP A 233 -11.19 -7.35 1.66
C TRP A 233 -11.18 -8.07 0.32
N ASN A 234 -11.04 -7.33 -0.77
CA ASN A 234 -10.81 -7.90 -2.08
C ASN A 234 -9.31 -8.17 -2.29
N ALA A 235 -8.90 -9.44 -2.24
CA ALA A 235 -7.49 -9.83 -2.31
C ALA A 235 -6.81 -9.41 -3.63
N ASN A 236 -7.56 -9.32 -4.74
CA ASN A 236 -7.05 -8.82 -6.02
C ASN A 236 -6.68 -7.34 -6.00
N ASN A 237 -7.20 -6.60 -5.02
CA ASN A 237 -6.87 -5.21 -4.79
C ASN A 237 -5.84 -5.02 -3.68
N CYS A 238 -5.49 -6.09 -2.97
CA CYS A 238 -4.59 -5.99 -1.85
C CYS A 238 -3.12 -6.08 -2.29
N LYS A 239 -2.30 -5.19 -1.74
CA LYS A 239 -0.84 -5.18 -1.93
C LYS A 239 -0.17 -5.44 -0.61
N PHE A 240 0.86 -6.27 -0.65
CA PHE A 240 1.83 -6.39 0.42
C PHE A 240 2.93 -5.34 0.22
N LEU A 241 3.23 -4.59 1.26
CA LEU A 241 4.29 -3.61 1.32
C LEU A 241 5.32 -4.02 2.37
N ALA A 242 6.61 -3.93 2.03
CA ALA A 242 7.70 -4.00 2.99
C ALA A 242 8.51 -2.70 2.97
N ILE A 243 8.71 -2.10 4.14
CA ILE A 243 9.46 -0.84 4.29
C ILE A 243 10.59 -1.07 5.29
N VAL A 244 11.84 -0.96 4.85
CA VAL A 244 13.00 -0.93 5.74
C VAL A 244 13.39 0.51 6.01
N TYR A 245 13.53 0.86 7.28
CA TYR A 245 13.86 2.20 7.70
C TYR A 245 14.86 2.20 8.86
N LYS A 246 15.61 3.30 8.99
CA LYS A 246 16.50 3.55 10.12
C LYS A 246 15.69 4.15 11.26
N ASP A 247 15.70 3.52 12.42
CA ASP A 247 14.94 3.96 13.59
C ASP A 247 15.48 5.30 14.14
N SER A 248 14.58 6.13 14.66
CA SER A 248 14.91 7.44 15.23
C SER A 248 14.25 7.61 16.60
N SER A 249 15.00 8.17 17.55
CA SER A 249 14.49 8.51 18.88
C SER A 249 13.45 9.63 18.86
N GLU A 250 13.37 10.42 17.79
CA GLU A 250 12.35 11.45 17.61
C GLU A 250 10.97 10.84 17.28
N GLY A 251 10.94 9.61 16.76
CA GLY A 251 9.72 8.91 16.38
C GLY A 251 9.74 8.39 14.95
N ILE A 252 8.67 7.69 14.58
CA ILE A 252 8.56 7.01 13.27
C ILE A 252 8.56 7.98 12.10
N PHE A 253 8.06 9.20 12.27
CA PHE A 253 8.04 10.23 11.23
C PHE A 253 9.45 10.68 10.81
N ALA A 254 10.43 10.57 11.71
CA ALA A 254 11.84 10.91 11.48
C ALA A 254 12.71 9.66 11.24
N SER A 255 12.08 8.49 11.12
CA SER A 255 12.76 7.22 10.92
C SER A 255 12.95 6.95 9.43
N VAL A 256 14.03 7.49 8.86
CA VAL A 256 14.28 7.59 7.41
C VAL A 256 14.18 6.24 6.71
N VAL A 257 13.28 6.15 5.72
CA VAL A 257 13.11 4.96 4.89
C VAL A 257 14.34 4.75 4.02
N GLN A 258 14.94 3.56 4.09
CA GLN A 258 16.05 3.18 3.22
C GLN A 258 15.53 2.57 1.92
N GLN A 259 14.57 1.67 2.02
CA GLN A 259 13.97 0.99 0.88
C GLN A 259 12.52 0.62 1.18
N ALA A 260 11.70 0.61 0.14
CA ALA A 260 10.34 0.11 0.21
C ALA A 260 10.02 -0.72 -1.04
N VAL A 261 9.23 -1.76 -0.90
CA VAL A 261 8.72 -2.55 -2.03
C VAL A 261 7.23 -2.75 -1.88
N LYS A 262 6.55 -2.90 -3.02
CA LYS A 262 5.12 -3.20 -3.07
C LYS A 262 4.89 -4.35 -4.04
N GLN A 263 3.98 -5.23 -3.68
CA GLN A 263 3.68 -6.40 -4.50
C GLN A 263 2.19 -6.74 -4.37
N LEU A 264 1.50 -6.93 -5.50
CA LEU A 264 0.13 -7.44 -5.48
C LEU A 264 0.10 -8.84 -4.87
N ILE A 265 -0.85 -9.09 -3.96
CA ILE A 265 -0.92 -10.34 -3.19
C ILE A 265 -1.19 -11.55 -4.08
N THR A 266 -2.11 -11.41 -5.04
CA THR A 266 -2.58 -12.51 -5.89
C THR A 266 -1.69 -12.79 -7.09
N GLN A 267 -0.81 -11.87 -7.48
CA GLN A 267 0.12 -12.07 -8.59
C GLN A 267 1.28 -12.99 -8.16
N PRO A 268 1.75 -13.96 -8.96
CA PRO A 268 2.99 -14.68 -8.67
C PRO A 268 4.23 -13.76 -8.65
N LEU A 269 5.31 -14.18 -7.99
CA LEU A 269 6.61 -13.49 -8.13
C LEU A 269 7.19 -13.77 -9.53
N GLY A 270 7.92 -12.80 -10.10
CA GLY A 270 8.58 -12.96 -11.40
C GLY A 270 7.75 -12.57 -12.62
N ILE A 271 6.49 -12.15 -12.44
CA ILE A 271 5.70 -11.47 -13.48
C ILE A 271 5.84 -9.96 -13.24
N SER A 272 6.21 -9.20 -14.27
CA SER A 272 6.41 -7.74 -14.19
C SER A 272 5.14 -7.02 -13.71
N ASN A 273 5.31 -5.79 -13.20
CA ASN A 273 4.29 -4.90 -12.63
C ASN A 273 3.22 -4.44 -13.66
N GLU A 274 2.61 -5.35 -14.40
CA GLU A 274 1.37 -5.06 -15.08
C GLU A 274 0.24 -5.04 -14.06
N LYS A 275 -0.56 -3.96 -14.13
CA LYS A 275 -1.76 -3.79 -13.33
C LYS A 275 -2.62 -5.04 -13.54
N TYR A 276 -2.91 -5.81 -12.49
CA TYR A 276 -3.81 -6.97 -12.60
C TYR A 276 -5.19 -6.47 -13.04
N ILE A 277 -5.46 -6.69 -14.32
CA ILE A 277 -6.75 -6.40 -14.95
C ILE A 277 -7.52 -7.73 -14.93
N PRO A 278 -8.71 -7.78 -14.32
CA PRO A 278 -9.56 -8.97 -14.38
C PRO A 278 -9.83 -9.39 -15.81
N GLU A 279 -10.00 -10.68 -16.06
CA GLU A 279 -10.26 -11.18 -17.42
C GLU A 279 -11.75 -11.04 -17.80
N GLU A 280 -12.64 -11.00 -16.82
CA GLU A 280 -14.08 -10.93 -17.04
C GLU A 280 -14.82 -9.96 -16.11
N PHE A 281 -16.02 -9.58 -16.52
CA PHE A 281 -16.98 -8.90 -15.66
C PHE A 281 -17.52 -9.87 -14.61
N SER A 282 -17.60 -9.44 -13.35
CA SER A 282 -18.21 -10.24 -12.29
C SER A 282 -18.91 -9.37 -11.24
N LEU A 283 -19.98 -9.89 -10.64
CA LEU A 283 -20.59 -9.35 -9.42
C LEU A 283 -20.69 -10.47 -8.37
N SER A 284 -20.01 -10.31 -7.25
CA SER A 284 -19.96 -11.31 -6.17
C SER A 284 -21.18 -11.22 -5.24
N GLN A 285 -21.48 -12.31 -4.53
CA GLN A 285 -22.42 -12.26 -3.40
C GLN A 285 -21.86 -11.34 -2.31
N ASN A 286 -22.69 -10.46 -1.73
CA ASN A 286 -22.27 -9.61 -0.64
C ASN A 286 -21.88 -10.44 0.60
N TYR A 287 -20.91 -9.96 1.38
CA TYR A 287 -20.50 -10.63 2.62
C TYR A 287 -20.23 -9.61 3.75
N PRO A 288 -20.73 -9.85 4.97
CA PRO A 288 -21.63 -10.96 5.36
C PRO A 288 -23.01 -10.89 4.67
N ASN A 289 -23.72 -12.01 4.60
CA ASN A 289 -25.12 -12.06 4.16
C ASN A 289 -25.83 -13.25 4.84
N PRO A 290 -26.81 -13.02 5.75
CA PRO A 290 -27.36 -11.72 6.16
C PRO A 290 -26.34 -10.80 6.84
N PHE A 291 -26.61 -9.49 6.86
CA PHE A 291 -25.68 -8.47 7.40
C PHE A 291 -26.36 -7.51 8.40
N ASN A 292 -25.57 -6.87 9.28
CA ASN A 292 -26.01 -5.86 10.25
C ASN A 292 -24.89 -4.89 10.69
N PRO A 293 -25.03 -3.56 10.50
CA PRO A 293 -25.72 -2.93 9.37
C PRO A 293 -24.81 -2.83 8.13
N THR A 294 -23.58 -3.34 8.19
CA THR A 294 -22.59 -3.20 7.11
C THR A 294 -22.29 -4.49 6.35
N THR A 295 -22.03 -4.40 5.05
CA THR A 295 -21.62 -5.51 4.18
C THR A 295 -20.70 -5.00 3.06
N ASN A 296 -20.02 -5.91 2.36
CA ASN A 296 -19.19 -5.56 1.20
C ASN A 296 -19.71 -6.22 -0.08
N ILE A 297 -19.66 -5.51 -1.20
CA ILE A 297 -20.02 -5.99 -2.54
C ILE A 297 -18.77 -5.90 -3.44
N LYS A 298 -18.26 -7.06 -3.87
CA LYS A 298 -17.11 -7.13 -4.78
C LYS A 298 -17.57 -7.29 -6.22
N PHE A 299 -16.88 -6.63 -7.14
CA PHE A 299 -17.11 -6.76 -8.58
C PHE A 299 -15.83 -6.52 -9.39
N SER A 300 -15.79 -6.97 -10.64
CA SER A 300 -14.66 -6.77 -11.54
C SER A 300 -15.09 -6.15 -12.86
N LEU A 301 -14.21 -5.30 -13.40
CA LEU A 301 -14.31 -4.72 -14.74
C LEU A 301 -13.03 -5.10 -15.51
N PRO A 302 -13.12 -5.87 -16.61
CA PRO A 302 -11.95 -6.29 -17.39
C PRO A 302 -11.43 -5.18 -18.31
N GLN A 303 -12.22 -4.13 -18.51
CA GLN A 303 -11.85 -2.98 -19.32
C GLN A 303 -12.41 -1.69 -18.71
N ASP A 304 -11.79 -0.57 -19.08
CA ASP A 304 -12.30 0.76 -18.80
C ASP A 304 -13.71 0.89 -19.42
N THR A 305 -14.73 1.17 -18.62
CA THR A 305 -16.12 1.22 -19.09
C THR A 305 -16.96 2.23 -18.31
N LYS A 306 -18.03 2.69 -18.95
CA LYS A 306 -19.15 3.30 -18.22
C LYS A 306 -20.01 2.21 -17.58
N GLY A 307 -20.51 2.43 -16.37
CA GLY A 307 -21.43 1.50 -15.72
C GLY A 307 -22.04 2.07 -14.45
N SER A 308 -22.80 1.23 -13.74
CA SER A 308 -23.31 1.55 -12.42
C SER A 308 -23.42 0.34 -11.50
N LEU A 309 -23.26 0.57 -10.19
CA LEU A 309 -23.65 -0.34 -9.11
C LEU A 309 -24.71 0.36 -8.25
N LYS A 310 -25.93 -0.16 -8.27
CA LYS A 310 -27.08 0.41 -7.55
C LYS A 310 -27.74 -0.64 -6.66
N ILE A 311 -28.30 -0.19 -5.55
CA ILE A 311 -29.07 -1.00 -4.61
C ILE A 311 -30.54 -0.56 -4.64
N TYR A 312 -31.43 -1.55 -4.63
CA TYR A 312 -32.86 -1.41 -4.80
C TYR A 312 -33.59 -2.08 -3.63
N ASP A 313 -34.70 -1.49 -3.19
CA ASP A 313 -35.66 -2.14 -2.29
C ASP A 313 -36.54 -3.18 -3.03
N MET A 314 -37.46 -3.83 -2.31
CA MET A 314 -38.37 -4.83 -2.90
C MET A 314 -39.38 -4.25 -3.90
N LEU A 315 -39.61 -2.94 -3.87
CA LEU A 315 -40.49 -2.24 -4.81
C LEU A 315 -39.74 -1.80 -6.08
N GLY A 316 -38.41 -1.98 -6.12
CA GLY A 316 -37.56 -1.57 -7.23
C GLY A 316 -37.09 -0.12 -7.16
N ASN A 317 -37.29 0.57 -6.03
CA ASN A 317 -36.76 1.92 -5.84
C ASN A 317 -35.27 1.84 -5.55
N VAL A 318 -34.48 2.73 -6.18
CA VAL A 318 -33.05 2.86 -5.87
C VAL A 318 -32.91 3.48 -4.48
N VAL A 319 -32.33 2.73 -3.54
CA VAL A 319 -32.05 3.20 -2.17
C VAL A 319 -30.60 3.63 -1.96
N ALA A 320 -29.68 3.17 -2.83
CA ALA A 320 -28.31 3.65 -2.87
C ALA A 320 -27.66 3.48 -4.25
N VAL A 321 -26.71 4.37 -4.54
CA VAL A 321 -25.87 4.33 -5.74
C VAL A 321 -24.41 4.33 -5.27
N TYR A 322 -23.65 3.29 -5.62
CA TYR A 322 -22.24 3.15 -5.30
C TYR A 322 -21.33 3.53 -6.45
N PHE A 323 -21.75 3.32 -7.69
CA PHE A 323 -21.16 4.05 -8.80
C PHE A 323 -22.17 4.27 -9.91
N ASP A 324 -22.03 5.37 -10.64
CA ASP A 324 -22.75 5.65 -11.88
C ASP A 324 -21.89 6.58 -12.74
N GLY A 325 -21.10 6.01 -13.65
CA GLY A 325 -20.11 6.76 -14.40
C GLY A 325 -19.02 5.90 -15.02
N PHE A 326 -17.90 6.54 -15.36
CA PHE A 326 -16.73 5.88 -15.93
C PHE A 326 -15.84 5.31 -14.84
N MET A 327 -15.46 4.04 -14.97
CA MET A 327 -14.52 3.38 -14.08
C MET A 327 -13.45 2.68 -14.91
N LYS A 328 -12.22 2.66 -14.38
CA LYS A 328 -11.11 1.95 -15.02
C LYS A 328 -11.27 0.43 -14.89
N ALA A 329 -10.50 -0.31 -15.67
CA ALA A 329 -10.34 -1.73 -15.48
C ALA A 329 -9.72 -2.01 -14.10
N GLY A 330 -10.30 -2.97 -13.40
CA GLY A 330 -9.91 -3.33 -12.03
C GLY A 330 -10.94 -4.19 -11.31
N SER A 331 -10.51 -4.77 -10.20
CA SER A 331 -11.41 -5.33 -9.20
C SER A 331 -11.82 -4.22 -8.23
N TYR A 332 -13.04 -4.24 -7.73
CA TYR A 332 -13.61 -3.20 -6.87
C TYR A 332 -14.30 -3.81 -5.66
N ASN A 333 -14.40 -3.03 -4.59
CA ASN A 333 -15.13 -3.40 -3.38
C ASN A 333 -15.97 -2.22 -2.87
N ALA A 334 -17.29 -2.30 -2.97
CA ALA A 334 -18.20 -1.31 -2.43
C ALA A 334 -18.59 -1.67 -0.99
N GLU A 335 -18.30 -0.78 -0.04
CA GLU A 335 -18.68 -0.94 1.36
C GLU A 335 -20.07 -0.34 1.59
N VAL A 336 -21.00 -1.19 2.00
CA VAL A 336 -22.40 -0.85 2.22
C VAL A 336 -22.64 -0.61 3.69
N ASP A 337 -23.14 0.58 4.04
CA ASP A 337 -23.71 0.88 5.35
C ASP A 337 -25.22 1.13 5.20
N ALA A 338 -26.00 0.20 5.75
CA ALA A 338 -27.46 0.24 5.74
C ALA A 338 -28.04 0.67 7.09
N GLY A 339 -27.29 1.41 7.91
CA GLY A 339 -27.70 1.85 9.24
C GLY A 339 -29.04 2.59 9.28
N SER A 340 -29.40 3.29 8.19
CA SER A 340 -30.67 4.00 8.05
C SER A 340 -31.80 3.20 7.38
N TRP A 341 -31.54 1.98 6.88
CA TRP A 341 -32.51 1.19 6.13
C TRP A 341 -33.34 0.29 7.05
N ALA A 342 -34.54 -0.10 6.62
CA ALA A 342 -35.36 -1.08 7.35
C ALA A 342 -34.82 -2.50 7.16
N SER A 343 -34.95 -3.37 8.16
CA SER A 343 -34.64 -4.80 7.98
C SER A 343 -35.48 -5.38 6.83
N GLY A 344 -34.87 -6.21 5.99
CA GLY A 344 -35.56 -6.74 4.82
C GLY A 344 -34.64 -7.22 3.72
N VAL A 345 -35.28 -7.53 2.58
CA VAL A 345 -34.60 -7.99 1.37
C VAL A 345 -34.33 -6.80 0.45
N TYR A 346 -33.11 -6.74 -0.06
CA TYR A 346 -32.66 -5.76 -1.03
C TYR A 346 -32.02 -6.46 -2.22
N PHE A 347 -31.95 -5.76 -3.35
CA PHE A 347 -31.26 -6.23 -4.55
C PHE A 347 -30.19 -5.24 -4.95
N TYR A 348 -29.05 -5.72 -5.44
CA TYR A 348 -28.01 -4.87 -6.00
C TYR A 348 -27.69 -5.32 -7.42
N LYS A 349 -27.45 -4.35 -8.30
CA LYS A 349 -27.27 -4.57 -9.74
C LYS A 349 -26.02 -3.85 -10.23
N LEU A 350 -25.11 -4.61 -10.85
CA LEU A 350 -24.03 -4.09 -11.67
C LEU A 350 -24.52 -4.03 -13.12
N SER A 351 -24.37 -2.89 -13.78
CA SER A 351 -24.78 -2.70 -15.17
C SER A 351 -23.74 -1.89 -15.94
N THR A 352 -23.26 -2.43 -17.05
CA THR A 352 -22.37 -1.84 -18.05
C THR A 352 -23.01 -2.08 -19.44
N PRO A 353 -22.50 -1.48 -20.54
CA PRO A 353 -22.98 -1.76 -21.89
C PRO A 353 -22.95 -3.24 -22.27
N GLU A 354 -21.98 -4.00 -21.74
CA GLU A 354 -21.73 -5.40 -22.12
C GLU A 354 -22.13 -6.42 -21.06
N PHE A 355 -22.41 -5.98 -19.83
CA PHE A 355 -22.67 -6.87 -18.70
C PHE A 355 -23.77 -6.31 -17.79
N THR A 356 -24.71 -7.15 -17.38
CA THR A 356 -25.67 -6.79 -16.35
C THR A 356 -25.95 -8.00 -15.46
N GLN A 357 -25.78 -7.84 -14.14
CA GLN A 357 -26.05 -8.88 -13.16
C GLN A 357 -26.71 -8.29 -11.91
N THR A 358 -27.68 -9.02 -11.35
CA THR A 358 -28.38 -8.65 -10.12
C THR A 358 -28.25 -9.75 -9.09
N LYS A 359 -28.07 -9.37 -7.82
CA LYS A 359 -28.02 -10.29 -6.68
C LYS A 359 -28.86 -9.77 -5.52
N LYS A 360 -29.28 -10.70 -4.65
CA LYS A 360 -30.12 -10.44 -3.48
C LYS A 360 -29.27 -10.36 -2.22
N MET A 361 -29.59 -9.48 -1.29
CA MET A 361 -28.99 -9.39 0.04
C MET A 361 -30.06 -9.22 1.13
N MET A 362 -29.74 -9.58 2.37
CA MET A 362 -30.67 -9.56 3.51
C MET A 362 -30.07 -8.76 4.67
N LEU A 363 -30.73 -7.66 5.03
CA LEU A 363 -30.41 -6.86 6.21
C LEU A 363 -31.23 -7.36 7.41
N ILE A 364 -30.57 -7.68 8.51
CA ILE A 364 -31.21 -8.08 9.77
C ILE A 364 -30.70 -7.14 10.87
N LYS A 365 -31.57 -6.30 11.43
CA LYS A 365 -31.25 -5.48 12.60
C LYS A 365 -31.56 -6.17 13.91
#